data_AF-A0A7J5EZY1-F1
#
_entry.id   AF-A0A7J5EZY1-F1
#
_cell.length_a   1.000
_cell.length_b   1.000
_cell.length_c   1.000
_cell.angle_alpha   90.00
_cell.angle_beta   90.00
_cell.angle_gamma   90.00
#
_symmetry.space_group_name_H-M   'P 1'
#
loop_
_entity.id
_entity.type
_entity.pdbx_description
1 polymer ?
#
loop_
_entity_poly.entity_id
_entity_poly.type
_entity_poly.pdbx_seq_one_letter_code
_entity_poly.pdbx_strand_id
1 'polypeptide(L)'
;MNVAPCFPWPKLDLVDALARALAGFEAALRLEQAVHGLDEWPETRLQGALAEALAQAHEVEREVHYPSATARKRSARARCDFVLRARGIVKQSRLRTECPSHPGEETRSTEAGNRLIPSLRGAELVPEDALWLELKVARQRTTGGAVDPRYGEQWRRHLIADLRKLSADPRIRDAAIALVAFTEDEAQLARDLDGFERLMIRRDVVAGFRQVRTLPIVERIGHRVCGVAVWPTVQS
;
A
#
# COMPACT_ATOMS: atom_id res chain seq x y z
N MET A 1 -10.74 21.21 21.89
CA MET A 1 -11.28 20.42 20.76
C MET A 1 -10.74 19.01 20.91
N ASN A 2 -11.56 18.04 21.32
CA ASN A 2 -11.13 16.64 21.44
C ASN A 2 -11.30 15.97 20.08
N VAL A 3 -10.17 15.69 19.43
CA VAL A 3 -10.14 14.85 18.22
C VAL A 3 -10.28 13.41 18.70
N ALA A 4 -11.39 12.75 18.35
CA ALA A 4 -11.52 11.33 18.60
C ALA A 4 -10.36 10.59 17.92
N PRO A 5 -9.72 9.59 18.57
CA PRO A 5 -8.64 8.84 17.95
C PRO A 5 -9.19 8.15 16.70
N CYS A 6 -8.67 8.58 15.55
CA CYS A 6 -8.75 7.81 14.31
C CYS A 6 -7.99 6.53 14.60
N PHE A 7 -8.69 5.40 14.79
CA PHE A 7 -8.00 4.11 14.87
C PHE A 7 -7.15 3.99 13.61
N PRO A 8 -5.82 3.81 13.74
CA PRO A 8 -4.96 3.71 12.58
C PRO A 8 -5.47 2.57 11.71
N TRP A 9 -5.43 2.76 10.39
CA TRP A 9 -5.65 1.68 9.45
C TRP A 9 -4.90 0.41 9.94
N PRO A 10 -5.47 -0.80 9.87
CA PRO A 10 -4.74 -2.02 10.23
C PRO A 10 -3.59 -2.23 9.25
N LYS A 11 -2.48 -1.50 9.46
CA LYS A 11 -1.27 -1.49 8.64
C LYS A 11 -0.55 -2.84 8.66
N LEU A 12 -0.90 -3.72 9.59
CA LEU A 12 -0.34 -5.06 9.76
C LEU A 12 -0.76 -6.04 8.65
N ASP A 13 -1.87 -5.81 7.95
CA ASP A 13 -2.37 -6.77 6.95
C ASP A 13 -1.92 -6.47 5.51
N LEU A 14 -1.34 -5.30 5.23
CA LEU A 14 -1.04 -4.87 3.86
C LEU A 14 0.13 -5.66 3.25
N VAL A 15 1.24 -5.82 3.97
CA VAL A 15 2.41 -6.56 3.46
C VAL A 15 2.03 -8.01 3.15
N ASP A 16 1.16 -8.59 3.98
CA ASP A 16 0.66 -9.95 3.83
C ASP A 16 -0.30 -10.07 2.65
N ALA A 17 -1.17 -9.08 2.43
CA ALA A 17 -2.04 -9.03 1.26
C ALA A 17 -1.23 -8.93 -0.05
N LEU A 18 -0.22 -8.06 -0.09
CA LEU A 18 0.68 -7.92 -1.24
C LEU A 18 1.47 -9.21 -1.49
N ALA A 19 2.06 -9.80 -0.45
CA ALA A 19 2.82 -11.04 -0.57
C ALA A 19 1.94 -12.22 -1.05
N ARG A 20 0.71 -12.36 -0.53
CA ARG A 20 -0.25 -13.36 -1.02
C ARG A 20 -0.61 -13.16 -2.49
N ALA A 21 -0.81 -11.90 -2.91
CA ALA A 21 -1.12 -11.59 -4.30
C ALA A 21 0.02 -11.99 -5.24
N LEU A 22 1.27 -11.61 -4.91
CA LEU A 22 2.46 -11.96 -5.70
C LEU A 22 2.70 -13.46 -5.74
N ALA A 23 2.48 -14.17 -4.63
CA ALA A 23 2.54 -15.63 -4.60
C ALA A 23 1.50 -16.27 -5.52
N GLY A 24 0.28 -15.72 -5.55
CA GLY A 24 -0.76 -16.14 -6.49
C GLY A 24 -0.37 -15.92 -7.95
N PHE A 25 0.24 -14.78 -8.26
CA PHE A 25 0.71 -14.49 -9.62
C PHE A 25 1.84 -15.42 -10.05
N GLU A 26 2.83 -15.67 -9.18
CA GLU A 26 3.92 -16.61 -9.47
C GLU A 26 3.38 -18.05 -9.64
N ALA A 27 2.43 -18.47 -8.82
CA ALA A 27 1.81 -19.78 -8.95
C ALA A 27 1.08 -19.93 -10.29
N ALA A 28 0.38 -18.88 -10.75
CA ALA A 28 -0.28 -18.87 -12.05
C ALA A 28 0.74 -18.95 -13.20
N LEU A 29 1.80 -18.13 -13.16
CA LEU A 29 2.92 -18.16 -14.13
C LEU A 29 3.60 -19.53 -14.19
N ARG A 30 3.72 -20.21 -13.05
CA ARG A 30 4.28 -21.56 -12.99
C ARG A 30 3.34 -22.61 -13.59
N LEU A 31 2.04 -22.51 -13.31
CA LEU A 31 1.02 -23.43 -13.84
C LEU A 31 0.94 -23.36 -15.37
N GLU A 32 1.01 -22.15 -15.93
CA GLU A 32 1.03 -21.94 -17.39
C GLU A 32 2.40 -22.22 -18.03
N GLN A 33 3.41 -22.58 -17.24
CA GLN A 33 4.79 -22.77 -17.69
C GLN A 33 5.35 -21.55 -18.42
N ALA A 34 5.08 -20.35 -17.88
CA ALA A 34 5.49 -19.08 -18.45
C ALA A 34 7.02 -19.01 -18.63
N VAL A 35 7.44 -18.63 -19.84
CA VAL A 35 8.85 -18.37 -20.17
C VAL A 35 9.38 -17.14 -19.41
N HIS A 36 8.54 -16.11 -19.24
CA HIS A 36 8.88 -14.88 -18.54
C HIS A 36 8.25 -14.84 -17.15
N GLY A 37 9.04 -14.46 -16.15
CA GLY A 37 8.63 -14.43 -14.75
C GLY A 37 7.96 -13.14 -14.31
N LEU A 38 7.53 -13.12 -13.05
CA LEU A 38 6.99 -11.93 -12.40
C LEU A 38 8.03 -10.79 -12.36
N ASP A 39 9.30 -11.13 -12.30
CA ASP A 39 10.45 -10.23 -12.30
C ASP A 39 10.67 -9.52 -13.65
N GLU A 40 10.03 -9.98 -14.73
CA GLU A 40 10.04 -9.31 -16.03
C GLU A 40 8.79 -8.44 -16.27
N TRP A 41 7.78 -8.50 -15.40
CA TRP A 41 6.58 -7.69 -15.58
C TRP A 41 6.90 -6.20 -15.46
N PRO A 42 6.40 -5.33 -16.35
CA PRO A 42 6.56 -3.89 -16.16
C PRO A 42 5.81 -3.42 -14.92
N GLU A 43 6.30 -2.34 -14.29
CA GLU A 43 5.71 -1.78 -13.07
C GLU A 43 4.20 -1.51 -13.21
N THR A 44 3.77 -0.96 -14.35
CA THR A 44 2.35 -0.68 -14.62
C THR A 44 1.47 -1.92 -14.67
N ARG A 45 2.00 -3.06 -15.15
CA ARG A 45 1.30 -4.35 -15.14
C ARG A 45 1.20 -4.88 -13.71
N LEU A 46 2.29 -4.81 -12.95
CA LEU A 46 2.30 -5.23 -11.54
C LEU A 46 1.32 -4.39 -10.71
N GLN A 47 1.29 -3.07 -10.93
CA GLN A 47 0.34 -2.17 -10.29
C GLN A 47 -1.11 -2.55 -10.60
N GLY A 48 -1.42 -2.91 -11.86
CA GLY A 48 -2.75 -3.35 -12.26
C GLY A 48 -3.17 -4.64 -11.57
N ALA A 49 -2.32 -5.66 -11.62
CA ALA A 49 -2.60 -6.95 -10.99
C ALA A 49 -2.76 -6.82 -9.46
N LEU A 50 -1.89 -6.03 -8.80
CA LEU A 50 -1.99 -5.76 -7.37
C LEU A 50 -3.27 -4.98 -7.01
N ALA A 51 -3.71 -4.04 -7.85
CA ALA A 51 -4.97 -3.34 -7.62
C ALA A 51 -6.15 -4.30 -7.61
N GLU A 52 -6.19 -5.23 -8.58
CA GLU A 52 -7.24 -6.26 -8.67
C GLU A 52 -7.23 -7.19 -7.46
N ALA A 53 -6.05 -7.60 -7.00
CA ALA A 53 -5.92 -8.43 -5.81
C ALA A 53 -6.33 -7.69 -4.53
N LEU A 54 -5.87 -6.45 -4.34
CA LEU A 54 -6.26 -5.61 -3.20
C LEU A 54 -7.75 -5.30 -3.20
N ALA A 55 -8.38 -5.20 -4.37
CA ALA A 55 -9.81 -4.99 -4.53
C ALA A 55 -10.68 -6.15 -4.03
N GLN A 56 -10.09 -7.27 -3.60
CA GLN A 56 -10.83 -8.33 -2.91
C GLN A 56 -11.20 -7.91 -1.49
N ALA A 57 -10.30 -7.21 -0.79
CA ALA A 57 -10.48 -6.79 0.61
C ALA A 57 -10.76 -5.28 0.76
N HIS A 58 -10.43 -4.48 -0.24
CA HIS A 58 -10.49 -3.02 -0.18
C HIS A 58 -11.30 -2.43 -1.35
N GLU A 59 -11.73 -1.19 -1.19
CA GLU A 59 -11.99 -0.34 -2.34
C GLU A 59 -10.68 0.29 -2.76
N VAL A 60 -10.34 0.15 -4.05
CA VAL A 60 -9.05 0.55 -4.59
C VAL A 60 -9.28 1.56 -5.70
N GLU A 61 -8.70 2.75 -5.54
CA GLU A 61 -8.58 3.74 -6.60
C GLU A 61 -7.11 3.84 -7.01
N ARG A 62 -6.84 3.91 -8.32
CA ARG A 62 -5.49 3.99 -8.87
C ARG A 62 -5.19 5.38 -9.42
N GLU A 63 -3.92 5.75 -9.38
CA GLU A 63 -3.42 7.01 -9.97
C GLU A 63 -4.20 8.26 -9.49
N VAL A 64 -4.51 8.30 -8.19
CA VAL A 64 -5.30 9.40 -7.59
C VAL A 64 -4.40 10.61 -7.37
N HIS A 65 -4.85 11.79 -7.77
CA HIS A 65 -4.11 13.02 -7.48
C HIS A 65 -4.01 13.27 -5.98
N TYR A 66 -2.83 13.71 -5.52
CA TYR A 66 -2.69 14.13 -4.12
C TYR A 66 -3.70 15.24 -3.80
N PRO A 67 -4.31 15.26 -2.60
CA PRO A 67 -5.35 16.22 -2.25
C PRO A 67 -4.88 17.67 -2.41
N SER A 68 -3.63 17.93 -2.08
CA SER A 68 -3.01 19.26 -2.14
C SER A 68 -2.25 19.50 -3.46
N ALA A 69 -2.27 18.55 -4.42
CA ALA A 69 -1.57 18.72 -5.69
C ALA A 69 -2.23 19.79 -6.58
N THR A 70 -1.54 20.92 -6.71
CA THR A 70 -1.90 21.99 -7.65
C THR A 70 -1.02 21.94 -8.88
N ALA A 71 -1.61 21.93 -10.08
CA ALA A 71 -0.91 22.19 -11.34
C ALA A 71 -1.86 22.81 -12.36
N ARG A 72 -1.30 23.61 -13.28
CA ARG A 72 -2.06 24.31 -14.34
C ARG A 72 -2.76 23.34 -15.30
N LYS A 73 -2.15 22.18 -15.57
CA LYS A 73 -2.74 21.08 -16.33
C LYS A 73 -3.00 19.90 -15.40
N ARG A 74 -4.16 19.26 -15.52
CA ARG A 74 -4.52 18.09 -14.69
C ARG A 74 -3.52 16.95 -14.84
N SER A 75 -3.01 16.70 -16.05
CA SER A 75 -2.00 15.66 -16.33
C SER A 75 -0.64 15.91 -15.67
N ALA A 76 -0.35 17.14 -15.23
CA ALA A 76 0.90 17.49 -14.56
C ALA A 76 0.83 17.41 -13.02
N ARG A 77 -0.35 17.09 -12.46
CA ARG A 77 -0.52 16.96 -11.02
C ARG A 77 0.08 15.63 -10.56
N ALA A 78 0.85 15.68 -9.49
CA ALA A 78 1.39 14.47 -8.86
C ALA A 78 0.25 13.54 -8.42
N ARG A 79 0.51 12.23 -8.49
CA ARG A 79 -0.45 11.16 -8.23
C ARG A 79 0.17 10.13 -7.29
N CYS A 80 -0.69 9.45 -6.54
CA CYS A 80 -0.36 8.28 -5.75
C CYS A 80 -0.81 7.02 -6.52
N ASP A 81 -0.03 5.96 -6.45
CA ASP A 81 -0.33 4.73 -7.19
C ASP A 81 -1.65 4.09 -6.76
N PHE A 82 -1.89 4.00 -5.44
CA PHE A 82 -3.11 3.46 -4.86
C PHE A 82 -3.67 4.31 -3.74
N VAL A 83 -4.99 4.33 -3.65
CA VAL A 83 -5.75 4.79 -2.48
C VAL A 83 -6.70 3.68 -2.05
N LEU A 84 -6.52 3.19 -0.82
CA LEU A 84 -7.24 2.05 -0.27
C LEU A 84 -8.25 2.52 0.78
N ARG A 85 -9.52 2.12 0.64
CA ARG A 85 -10.58 2.31 1.65
C ARG A 85 -11.13 0.98 2.13
N ALA A 86 -11.47 0.91 3.42
CA ALA A 86 -11.89 -0.33 4.03
C ALA A 86 -13.26 -0.70 3.47
N ARG A 87 -13.43 -1.94 2.99
CA ARG A 87 -14.77 -2.41 2.61
C ARG A 87 -15.61 -2.61 3.86
N GLY A 88 -16.82 -2.06 3.84
CA GLY A 88 -17.85 -2.38 4.84
C GLY A 88 -17.66 -1.77 6.23
N ILE A 89 -16.61 -0.97 6.47
CA ILE A 89 -16.60 -0.10 7.66
C ILE A 89 -17.44 1.12 7.32
N VAL A 90 -18.73 1.03 7.60
CA VAL A 90 -19.50 2.22 7.93
C VAL A 90 -18.78 2.82 9.13
N LYS A 91 -18.00 3.89 8.93
CA LYS A 91 -17.78 4.83 10.02
C LYS A 91 -19.16 5.07 10.59
N GLN A 92 -19.37 4.75 11.86
CA GLN A 92 -20.54 5.28 12.54
C GLN A 92 -20.43 6.79 12.40
N SER A 93 -21.07 7.32 11.36
CA SER A 93 -21.28 8.74 11.15
C SER A 93 -21.84 9.18 12.47
N ARG A 94 -21.15 10.11 13.12
CA ARG A 94 -21.54 10.74 14.38
C ARG A 94 -23.05 10.77 14.51
N LEU A 95 -23.64 9.74 15.11
CA LEU A 95 -24.90 9.89 15.80
C LEU A 95 -24.46 10.74 16.97
N ARG A 96 -24.63 12.05 16.81
CA ARG A 96 -24.88 12.93 17.94
C ARG A 96 -26.01 12.23 18.69
N THR A 97 -25.64 11.38 19.62
CA THR A 97 -26.53 10.99 20.69
C THR A 97 -26.59 12.25 21.51
N GLU A 98 -27.52 13.12 21.16
CA GLU A 98 -28.05 14.08 22.10
C GLU A 98 -28.44 13.24 23.31
N CYS A 99 -27.70 13.40 24.40
CA CYS A 99 -28.02 12.76 25.67
C CYS A 99 -29.47 13.15 26.00
N PRO A 100 -30.43 12.20 26.03
CA PRO A 100 -31.67 12.45 26.71
C PRO A 100 -31.32 12.30 28.18
N SER A 101 -31.12 13.43 28.86
CA SER A 101 -31.27 13.49 30.30
C SER A 101 -32.67 12.95 30.60
N HIS A 102 -32.78 11.74 31.15
CA HIS A 102 -33.65 11.33 32.26
C HIS A 102 -33.80 9.80 32.34
N PRO A 103 -33.88 9.22 33.56
CA PRO A 103 -34.04 7.80 33.75
C PRO A 103 -35.53 7.44 33.73
N GLY A 104 -35.93 6.50 32.86
CA GLY A 104 -37.29 5.98 32.88
C GLY A 104 -37.56 4.99 31.76
N GLU A 105 -37.98 3.80 32.18
CA GLU A 105 -38.77 2.82 31.44
C GLU A 105 -38.05 1.84 30.50
N GLU A 106 -38.05 0.60 31.00
CA GLU A 106 -37.85 -0.64 30.26
C GLU A 106 -38.88 -0.77 29.13
N THR A 107 -38.42 -1.14 27.94
CA THR A 107 -39.28 -1.89 27.01
C THR A 107 -38.43 -2.89 26.23
N ARG A 108 -38.70 -4.17 26.46
CA ARG A 108 -38.34 -5.27 25.57
C ARG A 108 -38.94 -5.01 24.19
N SER A 109 -38.19 -5.21 23.12
CA SER A 109 -38.56 -6.09 22.00
C SER A 109 -37.52 -6.06 20.88
N THR A 110 -37.06 -7.26 20.54
CA THR A 110 -36.79 -7.81 19.20
C THR A 110 -36.62 -6.83 18.03
N GLU A 111 -35.47 -6.90 17.36
CA GLU A 111 -35.38 -7.34 15.97
C GLU A 111 -33.91 -7.38 15.51
N ALA A 112 -33.45 -8.58 15.15
CA ALA A 112 -32.20 -8.80 14.45
C ALA A 112 -32.34 -8.25 13.02
N GLY A 113 -32.16 -6.94 12.88
CA GLY A 113 -32.14 -6.25 11.61
C GLY A 113 -30.88 -6.61 10.84
N ASN A 114 -31.00 -7.56 9.91
CA ASN A 114 -30.04 -7.82 8.84
C ASN A 114 -29.89 -6.55 7.98
N ARG A 115 -29.07 -5.59 8.42
CA ARG A 115 -28.77 -4.38 7.66
C ARG A 115 -27.87 -4.75 6.50
N LEU A 116 -28.46 -4.82 5.31
CA LEU A 116 -27.75 -4.75 4.03
C LEU A 116 -26.75 -3.59 4.10
N ILE A 117 -25.46 -3.92 4.12
CA ILE A 117 -24.36 -2.95 4.14
C ILE A 117 -24.35 -2.27 2.76
N PRO A 118 -24.52 -0.94 2.67
CA PRO A 118 -24.38 -0.26 1.40
C PRO A 118 -22.93 -0.40 0.92
N SER A 119 -22.76 -0.90 -0.29
CA SER A 119 -21.49 -0.79 -1.02
C SER A 119 -21.10 0.69 -1.09
N LEU A 120 -19.91 1.07 -0.62
CA LEU A 120 -19.38 2.44 -0.71
C LEU A 120 -18.95 2.82 -2.14
N ARG A 121 -19.13 1.93 -3.14
CA ARG A 121 -18.95 2.26 -4.56
C ARG A 121 -19.72 3.54 -4.93
N GLY A 122 -18.99 4.63 -5.12
CA GLY A 122 -19.53 5.95 -5.50
C GLY A 122 -19.56 6.98 -4.37
N ALA A 123 -19.19 6.61 -3.13
CA ALA A 123 -18.99 7.58 -2.06
C ALA A 123 -17.75 8.44 -2.33
N GLU A 124 -17.86 9.74 -2.03
CA GLU A 124 -16.77 10.70 -2.19
C GLU A 124 -15.52 10.23 -1.40
N LEU A 125 -14.36 10.28 -2.06
CA LEU A 125 -13.09 9.97 -1.42
C LEU A 125 -12.79 11.04 -0.36
N VAL A 126 -12.74 10.64 0.91
CA VAL A 126 -12.22 11.44 2.01
C VAL A 126 -10.75 11.04 2.21
N PRO A 127 -9.77 11.85 1.79
CA PRO A 127 -8.33 11.52 1.87
C PRO A 127 -7.87 11.07 3.26
N GLU A 128 -8.46 11.66 4.30
CA GLU A 128 -8.16 11.41 5.70
C GLU A 128 -8.60 10.02 6.19
N ASP A 129 -9.43 9.33 5.40
CA ASP A 129 -10.06 8.04 5.74
C ASP A 129 -9.52 6.88 4.89
N ALA A 130 -8.50 7.16 4.08
CA ALA A 130 -7.91 6.23 3.16
C ALA A 130 -6.43 6.04 3.45
N LEU A 131 -5.92 4.86 3.07
CA LEU A 131 -4.49 4.60 3.02
C LEU A 131 -3.95 4.97 1.64
N TRP A 132 -3.02 5.91 1.59
CA TRP A 132 -2.29 6.33 0.39
C TRP A 132 -1.03 5.47 0.23
N LEU A 133 -0.97 4.67 -0.82
CA LEU A 133 0.11 3.71 -1.03
C LEU A 133 0.83 4.01 -2.34
N GLU A 134 2.13 4.27 -2.23
CA GLU A 134 3.05 4.31 -3.37
C GLU A 134 3.71 2.94 -3.54
N LEU A 135 3.89 2.48 -4.77
CA LEU A 135 4.58 1.23 -5.07
C LEU A 135 5.85 1.53 -5.87
N LYS A 136 6.94 0.85 -5.53
CA LYS A 136 8.16 0.80 -6.34
C LYS A 136 8.55 -0.63 -6.62
N VAL A 137 9.15 -0.83 -7.78
CA VAL A 137 9.67 -2.13 -8.19
C VAL A 137 11.17 -2.03 -8.46
N ALA A 138 11.95 -2.90 -7.86
CA ALA A 138 13.40 -2.96 -8.04
C ALA A 138 13.83 -4.35 -8.54
N ARG A 139 14.75 -4.38 -9.51
CA ARG A 139 15.26 -5.61 -10.10
C ARG A 139 16.77 -5.61 -10.09
N GLN A 140 17.37 -6.59 -9.42
CA GLN A 140 18.82 -6.72 -9.34
C GLN A 140 19.44 -7.05 -10.71
N ARG A 141 18.67 -7.71 -11.59
CA ARG A 141 19.10 -8.12 -12.92
C ARG A 141 18.21 -7.52 -14.01
N THR A 142 18.80 -7.28 -15.18
CA THR A 142 18.09 -6.83 -16.38
C THR A 142 17.39 -7.99 -17.08
N THR A 143 16.50 -7.68 -18.01
CA THR A 143 16.05 -8.65 -19.03
C THR A 143 17.28 -9.20 -19.74
N GLY A 144 17.55 -10.50 -19.63
CA GLY A 144 18.79 -11.15 -20.08
C GLY A 144 19.78 -11.55 -18.97
N GLY A 145 19.49 -11.24 -17.71
CA GLY A 145 20.15 -11.80 -16.53
C GLY A 145 21.47 -11.13 -16.08
N ALA A 146 21.92 -10.09 -16.78
CA ALA A 146 23.03 -9.25 -16.32
C ALA A 146 22.64 -8.47 -15.06
N VAL A 147 23.60 -8.23 -14.16
CA VAL A 147 23.37 -7.37 -12.98
C VAL A 147 23.09 -5.94 -13.44
N ASP A 148 22.01 -5.32 -12.96
CA ASP A 148 21.70 -3.92 -13.27
C ASP A 148 22.55 -3.00 -12.38
N PRO A 149 23.50 -2.22 -12.95
CA PRO A 149 24.32 -1.29 -12.17
C PRO A 149 23.49 -0.20 -11.49
N ARG A 150 22.27 0.05 -11.96
CA ARG A 150 21.35 1.05 -11.41
C ARG A 150 20.42 0.47 -10.34
N TYR A 151 20.51 -0.82 -10.01
CA TYR A 151 19.60 -1.47 -9.06
C TYR A 151 19.42 -0.68 -7.76
N GLY A 152 20.53 -0.25 -7.13
CA GLY A 152 20.45 0.57 -5.92
C GLY A 152 19.85 1.96 -6.13
N GLU A 153 20.00 2.55 -7.32
CA GLU A 153 19.45 3.86 -7.66
C GLU A 153 17.96 3.82 -8.01
N GLN A 154 17.49 2.72 -8.61
CA GLN A 154 16.11 2.52 -9.08
C GLN A 154 15.08 2.90 -8.02
N TRP A 155 15.36 2.57 -6.75
CA TRP A 155 14.41 2.71 -5.67
C TRP A 155 14.87 3.66 -4.56
N ARG A 156 16.16 3.70 -4.19
CA ARG A 156 16.61 4.47 -3.01
C ARG A 156 16.34 5.98 -3.13
N ARG A 157 16.58 6.59 -4.29
CA ARG A 157 16.33 8.03 -4.50
C ARG A 157 14.83 8.33 -4.61
N HIS A 158 14.09 7.47 -5.32
CA HIS A 158 12.67 7.66 -5.57
C HIS A 158 11.85 7.47 -4.28
N LEU A 159 12.13 6.42 -3.50
CA LEU A 159 11.44 6.18 -2.23
C LEU A 159 11.54 7.36 -1.26
N ILE A 160 12.71 7.99 -1.13
CA ILE A 160 12.89 9.15 -0.25
C ILE A 160 12.07 10.34 -0.73
N ALA A 161 12.05 10.59 -2.05
CA ALA A 161 11.25 11.66 -2.62
C ALA A 161 9.75 11.40 -2.40
N ASP A 162 9.30 10.17 -2.56
CA ASP A 162 7.90 9.82 -2.41
C ASP A 162 7.46 9.81 -0.94
N LEU A 163 8.31 9.39 0.00
CA LEU A 163 8.04 9.50 1.44
C LEU A 163 7.84 10.97 1.84
N ARG A 164 8.68 11.86 1.31
CA ARG A 164 8.56 13.31 1.56
C ARG A 164 7.29 13.87 0.94
N LYS A 165 6.92 13.46 -0.28
CA LYS A 165 5.66 13.90 -0.91
C LYS A 165 4.45 13.48 -0.10
N LEU A 166 4.40 12.20 0.30
CA LEU A 166 3.30 11.66 1.11
C LEU A 166 3.20 12.36 2.46
N SER A 167 4.33 12.64 3.11
CA SER A 167 4.37 13.29 4.43
C SER A 167 4.08 14.79 4.37
N ALA A 168 4.23 15.43 3.20
CA ALA A 168 4.01 16.86 3.03
C ALA A 168 2.54 17.24 2.78
N ASP A 169 1.66 16.27 2.47
CA ASP A 169 0.24 16.55 2.25
C ASP A 169 -0.54 16.51 3.58
N PRO A 170 -1.11 17.64 4.05
CA PRO A 170 -1.77 17.72 5.36
C PRO A 170 -3.08 16.92 5.45
N ARG A 171 -3.64 16.47 4.32
CA ARG A 171 -4.91 15.72 4.27
C ARG A 171 -4.71 14.22 4.23
N ILE A 172 -3.51 13.76 3.92
CA ILE A 172 -3.16 12.35 3.98
C ILE A 172 -2.87 12.05 5.44
N ARG A 173 -3.60 11.10 6.04
CA ARG A 173 -3.35 10.66 7.44
C ARG A 173 -2.62 9.35 7.53
N ASP A 174 -2.98 8.43 6.65
CA ASP A 174 -2.35 7.14 6.54
C ASP A 174 -1.70 7.05 5.17
N ALA A 175 -0.37 6.88 5.17
CA ALA A 175 0.37 6.57 3.97
C ALA A 175 1.37 5.44 4.22
N ALA A 176 1.76 4.79 3.13
CA ALA A 176 2.82 3.80 3.12
C ALA A 176 3.52 3.80 1.78
N ILE A 177 4.75 3.28 1.76
CA ILE A 177 5.41 2.89 0.52
C ILE A 177 5.68 1.40 0.54
N ALA A 178 5.32 0.73 -0.54
CA ALA A 178 5.67 -0.65 -0.81
C ALA A 178 6.81 -0.72 -1.82
N LEU A 179 7.81 -1.55 -1.53
CA LEU A 179 8.84 -1.98 -2.46
C LEU A 179 8.62 -3.45 -2.78
N VAL A 180 8.49 -3.78 -4.07
CA VAL A 180 8.63 -5.13 -4.58
C VAL A 180 10.02 -5.26 -5.17
N ALA A 181 10.87 -6.09 -4.55
CA ALA A 181 12.25 -6.28 -4.95
C ALA A 181 12.48 -7.71 -5.42
N PHE A 182 13.13 -7.85 -6.56
CA PHE A 182 13.58 -9.13 -7.10
C PHE A 182 15.09 -9.27 -6.89
N THR A 183 15.50 -10.28 -6.14
CA THR A 183 16.90 -10.53 -5.77
C THR A 183 17.27 -11.99 -5.97
N GLU A 184 18.57 -12.26 -6.02
CA GLU A 184 19.12 -13.62 -6.11
C GLU A 184 18.81 -14.46 -4.86
N ASP A 185 18.87 -13.86 -3.67
CA ASP A 185 18.59 -14.53 -2.40
C ASP A 185 18.06 -13.54 -1.35
N GLU A 186 17.61 -14.08 -0.21
CA GLU A 186 17.07 -13.30 0.91
C GLU A 186 18.14 -12.50 1.65
N ALA A 187 19.39 -12.97 1.68
CA ALA A 187 20.48 -12.29 2.36
C ALA A 187 20.85 -10.98 1.63
N GLN A 188 20.81 -10.99 0.30
CA GLN A 188 20.97 -9.80 -0.53
C GLN A 188 19.85 -8.81 -0.27
N LEU A 189 18.59 -9.25 -0.30
CA LEU A 189 17.45 -8.39 0.02
C LEU A 189 17.60 -7.76 1.41
N ALA A 190 17.96 -8.53 2.43
CA ALA A 190 18.15 -8.03 3.79
C ALA A 190 19.22 -6.92 3.83
N ARG A 191 20.40 -7.14 3.22
CA ARG A 191 21.47 -6.13 3.13
C ARG A 191 20.99 -4.85 2.44
N ASP A 192 20.20 -4.99 1.39
CA ASP A 192 19.68 -3.86 0.61
C ASP A 192 18.67 -3.02 1.40
N LEU A 193 17.74 -3.68 2.09
CA LEU A 193 16.75 -3.03 2.94
C LEU A 193 17.40 -2.32 4.14
N ASP A 194 18.39 -2.94 4.78
CA ASP A 194 19.14 -2.33 5.88
C ASP A 194 19.97 -1.12 5.41
N GLY A 195 20.60 -1.23 4.23
CA GLY A 195 21.31 -0.13 3.61
C GLY A 195 20.40 1.07 3.31
N PHE A 196 19.14 0.81 2.97
CA PHE A 196 18.15 1.85 2.73
C PHE A 196 17.64 2.51 4.01
N GLU A 197 17.40 1.78 5.09
CA GLU A 197 17.04 2.40 6.38
C GLU A 197 18.13 3.34 6.89
N ARG A 198 19.39 2.91 6.78
CA ARG A 198 20.54 3.79 7.07
C ARG A 198 20.56 5.04 6.18
N LEU A 199 20.11 4.94 4.94
CA LEU A 199 19.98 6.09 4.05
C LEU A 199 18.83 7.02 4.46
N MET A 200 17.67 6.48 4.85
CA MET A 200 16.54 7.27 5.34
C MET A 200 16.92 8.08 6.59
N ILE A 201 17.61 7.44 7.54
CA ILE A 201 18.12 8.10 8.75
C ILE A 201 19.05 9.26 8.37
N ARG A 202 20.01 9.04 7.46
CA ARG A 202 20.93 10.10 6.98
C ARG A 202 20.25 11.24 6.22
N ARG A 203 19.00 11.08 5.83
CA ARG A 203 18.24 12.05 5.03
C ARG A 203 17.08 12.67 5.82
N ASP A 204 17.06 12.44 7.13
CA ASP A 204 16.05 12.93 8.07
C ASP A 204 14.61 12.60 7.62
N VAL A 205 14.44 11.42 7.01
CA VAL A 205 13.11 10.91 6.65
C VAL A 205 12.67 9.91 7.70
N VAL A 206 11.57 10.23 8.38
CA VAL A 206 11.00 9.37 9.41
C VAL A 206 9.94 8.47 8.76
N ALA A 207 10.17 7.16 8.80
CA ALA A 207 9.21 6.14 8.45
C ALA A 207 8.92 5.29 9.70
N GLY A 208 7.72 4.72 9.76
CA GLY A 208 7.38 3.71 10.75
C GLY A 208 8.12 2.40 10.50
N PHE A 209 7.86 1.42 11.37
CA PHE A 209 8.53 0.13 11.31
C PHE A 209 8.27 -0.60 9.99
N ARG A 210 9.36 -0.96 9.30
CA ARG A 210 9.33 -1.78 8.09
C ARG A 210 8.71 -3.13 8.38
N GLN A 211 7.83 -3.57 7.50
CA GLN A 211 7.35 -4.95 7.46
C GLN A 211 7.86 -5.61 6.19
N VAL A 212 8.30 -6.86 6.28
CA VAL A 212 8.88 -7.59 5.14
C VAL A 212 8.25 -8.97 5.02
N ARG A 213 7.97 -9.38 3.78
CA ARG A 213 7.67 -10.76 3.40
C ARG A 213 8.51 -11.15 2.19
N THR A 214 8.96 -12.40 2.16
CA THR A 214 9.66 -12.98 1.03
C THR A 214 8.87 -14.17 0.51
N LEU A 215 8.97 -14.40 -0.79
CA LEU A 215 8.51 -15.62 -1.42
C LEU A 215 9.53 -16.10 -2.46
N PRO A 216 9.69 -17.42 -2.62
CA PRO A 216 10.49 -17.95 -3.71
C PRO A 216 9.77 -17.73 -5.04
N ILE A 217 10.54 -17.42 -6.08
CA ILE A 217 10.08 -17.40 -7.47
C ILE A 217 10.89 -18.37 -8.32
N VAL A 218 10.32 -18.88 -9.40
CA VAL A 218 11.06 -19.73 -10.33
C VAL A 218 12.13 -18.90 -11.03
N GLU A 219 13.36 -19.37 -10.93
CA GLU A 219 14.53 -18.73 -11.53
C GLU A 219 14.46 -18.83 -13.06
N ARG A 220 14.44 -17.67 -13.72
CA ARG A 220 14.42 -17.55 -15.19
C ARG A 220 15.54 -16.65 -15.71
N ILE A 221 15.88 -15.60 -14.97
CA ILE A 221 16.89 -14.60 -15.34
C ILE A 221 17.85 -14.26 -14.18
N GLY A 222 17.88 -15.07 -13.13
CA GLY A 222 18.82 -15.00 -12.01
C GLY A 222 18.25 -14.42 -10.71
N HIS A 223 16.95 -14.12 -10.65
CA HIS A 223 16.25 -13.85 -9.39
C HIS A 223 15.62 -15.14 -8.85
N ARG A 224 15.66 -15.34 -7.53
CA ARG A 224 15.02 -16.49 -6.86
C ARG A 224 14.08 -16.05 -5.74
N VAL A 225 14.15 -14.79 -5.35
CA VAL A 225 13.36 -14.21 -4.28
C VAL A 225 12.61 -12.99 -4.80
N CYS A 226 11.31 -12.96 -4.54
CA CYS A 226 10.51 -11.75 -4.58
C CYS A 226 10.23 -11.30 -3.14
N GLY A 227 10.78 -10.15 -2.77
CA GLY A 227 10.57 -9.51 -1.48
C GLY A 227 9.55 -8.39 -1.58
N VAL A 228 8.66 -8.29 -0.60
CA VAL A 228 7.80 -7.12 -0.38
C VAL A 228 8.20 -6.47 0.93
N ALA A 229 8.59 -5.21 0.87
CA ALA A 229 8.82 -4.39 2.04
C ALA A 229 7.85 -3.21 2.07
N VAL A 230 7.22 -2.96 3.21
CA VAL A 230 6.29 -1.84 3.41
C VAL A 230 6.80 -0.94 4.53
N TRP A 231 6.93 0.35 4.23
CA TRP A 231 7.22 1.39 5.21
C TRP A 231 5.99 2.27 5.39
N PRO A 232 5.25 2.15 6.51
CA PRO A 232 4.21 3.12 6.82
C PRO A 232 4.85 4.48 7.12
N THR A 233 4.20 5.58 6.77
CA THR A 233 4.62 6.89 7.25
C THR A 233 4.25 7.04 8.73
N VAL A 234 5.11 7.74 9.48
CA VAL A 234 4.77 8.22 10.82
C VAL A 234 4.36 9.67 10.69
N GLN A 235 3.13 9.97 11.09
CA GLN A 235 2.68 11.35 11.16
C GLN A 235 3.14 11.95 12.48
N SER A 236 3.85 13.07 12.38
CA SER A 236 4.17 13.97 13.49
C SER A 236 2.98 14.88 13.81
#